data_AF-A0A7R9HHX2-F1
#
_entry.id   AF-A0A7R9HHX2-F1
#
_cell.length_a   1.000
_cell.length_b   1.000
_cell.length_c   1.000
_cell.angle_alpha   90.00
_cell.angle_beta   90.00
_cell.angle_gamma   90.00
#
_symmetry.space_group_name_H-M   'P 1'
#
loop_
_entity.id
_entity.type
_entity.pdbx_description
1 polymer ?
#
loop_
_entity_poly.entity_id
_entity_poly.type
_entity_poly.pdbx_seq_one_letter_code
_entity_poly.pdbx_strand_id
1 'polypeptide(L)'
;MFSFSCVLYFSASYPICNMKGLMCLGENHGHMSTLKDAWNINRMGLYCPCIQGCDDIDLNVYYKGDEEKYLGKDGVDAARAQIKMGYLPSERLTRRVVTDSLDMVVSTGSTIGLFLGASLLSFVEFIHYFILQIFYPPKDENHTQSRVKDESLVITHRRFSRLHRTLESKRAAGKRVGGPTESADEGIVF
;
A
#
# COMPACT_ATOMS: atom_id res chain seq x y z
N MET A 1 -16.77 -25.65 -27.11
CA MET A 1 -15.46 -24.95 -27.11
C MET A 1 -15.35 -24.30 -28.48
N PHE A 2 -15.65 -23.00 -28.59
CA PHE A 2 -15.63 -22.29 -29.88
C PHE A 2 -14.19 -21.92 -30.20
N SER A 3 -13.63 -22.48 -31.26
CA SER A 3 -12.28 -22.16 -31.75
C SER A 3 -12.41 -21.32 -33.00
N PHE A 4 -12.04 -20.04 -32.93
CA PHE A 4 -12.07 -19.12 -34.06
C PHE A 4 -10.68 -19.06 -34.68
N SER A 5 -10.59 -19.31 -36.00
CA SER A 5 -9.30 -19.39 -36.73
C SER A 5 -8.96 -18.12 -37.51
N CYS A 6 -9.78 -17.07 -37.42
CA CYS A 6 -9.61 -15.82 -38.16
C CYS A 6 -10.03 -14.61 -37.31
N VAL A 7 -9.55 -13.41 -37.69
CA VAL A 7 -9.76 -12.16 -36.95
C VAL A 7 -10.30 -11.03 -37.85
N LEU A 8 -10.75 -9.95 -37.22
CA LEU A 8 -11.05 -8.68 -37.90
C LEU A 8 -9.76 -8.05 -38.45
N TYR A 9 -9.93 -7.24 -39.49
CA TYR A 9 -8.86 -6.60 -40.27
C TYR A 9 -7.80 -5.84 -39.44
N PHE A 10 -8.11 -5.49 -38.18
CA PHE A 10 -7.25 -4.70 -37.30
C PHE A 10 -6.11 -5.49 -36.63
N SER A 11 -6.12 -6.83 -36.67
CA SER A 11 -5.09 -7.66 -36.02
C SER A 11 -4.10 -8.25 -37.01
N ALA A 12 -2.81 -7.99 -36.82
CA ALA A 12 -1.73 -8.38 -37.73
C ALA A 12 -1.25 -9.84 -37.58
N SER A 13 -1.66 -10.53 -36.51
CA SER A 13 -1.07 -11.84 -36.13
C SER A 13 -1.88 -13.06 -36.63
N TYR A 14 -3.06 -12.84 -37.19
CA TYR A 14 -4.00 -13.91 -37.59
C TYR A 14 -4.60 -13.64 -38.97
N PRO A 15 -5.02 -14.69 -39.71
CA PRO A 15 -5.63 -14.50 -41.02
C PRO A 15 -6.96 -13.75 -40.90
N ILE A 16 -7.18 -12.84 -41.86
CA ILE A 16 -8.39 -12.02 -41.91
C ILE A 16 -9.58 -12.89 -42.30
N CYS A 17 -10.70 -12.76 -41.59
CA CYS A 17 -11.91 -13.51 -41.92
C CYS A 17 -12.46 -13.10 -43.30
N ASN A 18 -12.86 -14.09 -44.11
CA ASN A 18 -13.70 -13.88 -45.29
C ASN A 18 -15.16 -13.59 -44.89
N MET A 19 -16.01 -13.17 -45.83
CA MET A 19 -17.44 -12.82 -45.58
C MET A 19 -18.20 -13.87 -44.74
N LYS A 20 -18.00 -15.17 -45.00
CA LYS A 20 -18.60 -16.26 -44.20
C LYS A 20 -18.10 -16.28 -42.75
N GLY A 21 -16.83 -15.95 -42.54
CA GLY A 21 -16.23 -15.82 -41.22
C GLY A 21 -16.77 -14.60 -40.47
N LEU A 22 -16.98 -13.46 -41.15
CA LEU A 22 -17.62 -12.30 -40.55
C LEU A 22 -19.08 -12.58 -40.16
N MET A 23 -19.83 -13.33 -40.96
CA MET A 23 -21.19 -13.75 -40.62
C MET A 23 -21.21 -14.63 -39.36
N CYS A 24 -20.35 -15.65 -39.29
CA CYS A 24 -20.19 -16.50 -38.10
C CYS A 24 -19.77 -15.70 -36.85
N LEU A 25 -18.89 -14.71 -37.03
CA LEU A 25 -18.45 -13.81 -35.96
C LEU A 25 -19.60 -12.91 -35.47
N GLY A 26 -20.41 -12.40 -36.38
CA GLY A 26 -21.59 -11.58 -36.07
C GLY A 26 -22.66 -12.36 -35.32
N GLU A 27 -22.94 -13.60 -35.74
CA GLU A 27 -23.88 -14.50 -35.06
C GLU A 27 -23.44 -14.83 -33.63
N ASN A 28 -22.13 -14.94 -33.40
CA ASN A 28 -21.54 -15.28 -32.09
C ASN A 28 -20.97 -14.07 -31.33
N HIS A 29 -21.29 -12.84 -31.73
CA HIS A 29 -20.71 -11.62 -31.16
C HIS A 29 -20.90 -11.54 -29.64
N GLY A 30 -22.06 -11.98 -29.12
CA GLY A 30 -22.35 -11.96 -27.68
C GLY A 30 -21.41 -12.84 -26.84
N HIS A 31 -20.82 -13.88 -27.43
CA HIS A 31 -19.83 -14.71 -26.75
C HIS A 31 -18.43 -14.09 -26.79
N MET A 32 -18.20 -13.09 -27.65
CA MET A 32 -16.92 -12.41 -27.87
C MET A 32 -16.81 -11.01 -27.26
N SER A 33 -17.89 -10.24 -27.27
CA SER A 33 -17.92 -8.88 -26.74
C SER A 33 -18.01 -8.82 -25.21
N THR A 34 -18.36 -9.94 -24.58
CA THR A 34 -18.53 -10.02 -23.13
C THR A 34 -17.32 -10.71 -22.50
N LEU A 35 -16.61 -9.96 -21.66
CA LEU A 35 -15.58 -10.51 -20.79
C LEU A 35 -16.26 -11.14 -19.57
N LYS A 36 -15.73 -12.27 -19.15
CA LYS A 36 -16.19 -13.03 -17.98
C LYS A 36 -15.08 -13.15 -16.95
N ASP A 37 -15.46 -13.01 -15.69
CA ASP A 37 -14.58 -13.21 -14.54
C ASP A 37 -14.26 -14.70 -14.32
N ALA A 38 -13.10 -14.98 -13.71
CA ALA A 38 -12.63 -16.33 -13.41
C ALA A 38 -13.65 -17.16 -12.61
N TRP A 39 -14.41 -16.50 -11.74
CA TRP A 39 -15.28 -17.16 -10.76
C TRP A 39 -16.70 -17.45 -11.26
N ASN A 40 -17.13 -16.88 -12.39
CA ASN A 40 -18.51 -17.03 -12.86
C ASN A 40 -18.65 -18.03 -14.01
N ILE A 41 -18.64 -19.33 -13.71
CA ILE A 41 -18.64 -20.41 -14.70
C ILE A 41 -19.91 -20.42 -15.58
N ASN A 42 -21.05 -19.92 -15.11
CA ASN A 42 -22.32 -20.00 -15.82
C ASN A 42 -22.61 -18.84 -16.79
N ARG A 43 -21.73 -17.83 -16.87
CA ARG A 43 -21.87 -16.75 -17.86
C ARG A 43 -21.19 -17.09 -19.18
N MET A 44 -21.85 -16.72 -20.28
CA MET A 44 -21.29 -16.71 -21.63
C MET A 44 -20.30 -15.54 -21.75
N GLY A 45 -19.16 -15.77 -22.42
CA GLY A 45 -18.10 -14.77 -22.57
C GLY A 45 -16.70 -15.35 -22.52
N LEU A 46 -15.70 -14.57 -22.93
CA LEU A 46 -14.30 -14.96 -22.83
C LEU A 46 -13.73 -14.63 -21.45
N TYR A 47 -12.92 -15.54 -20.95
CA TYR A 47 -12.10 -15.28 -19.77
C TYR A 47 -10.82 -14.55 -20.20
N CYS A 48 -10.72 -13.28 -19.82
CA CYS A 48 -9.53 -12.46 -20.07
C CYS A 48 -9.07 -11.84 -18.73
N PRO A 49 -7.94 -12.28 -18.16
CA PRO A 49 -7.37 -11.67 -16.95
C PRO A 49 -6.61 -10.39 -17.32
N CYS A 50 -7.33 -9.39 -17.84
CA CYS A 50 -6.73 -8.10 -18.13
C CYS A 50 -6.52 -7.34 -16.82
N ILE A 51 -5.27 -7.01 -16.52
CA ILE A 51 -4.91 -6.08 -15.45
C ILE A 51 -4.86 -4.68 -16.07
N GLN A 52 -5.34 -3.68 -15.35
CA GLN A 52 -5.22 -2.27 -15.76
C GLN A 52 -3.75 -1.86 -15.88
N GLY A 53 -3.46 -0.88 -16.74
CA GLY A 53 -2.10 -0.36 -16.88
C GLY A 53 -1.62 0.22 -15.55
N CYS A 54 -0.30 0.19 -15.32
CA CYS A 54 0.26 0.91 -14.17
C CYS A 54 0.10 2.43 -14.33
N ASP A 55 0.20 2.90 -15.57
CA ASP A 55 0.08 4.29 -15.96
C ASP A 55 -1.13 4.44 -16.89
N ASP A 56 -2.30 4.70 -16.31
CA ASP A 56 -3.55 4.89 -17.04
C ASP A 56 -3.94 6.38 -17.06
N ILE A 57 -4.35 6.88 -18.23
CA ILE A 57 -4.81 8.26 -18.42
C ILE A 57 -6.34 8.27 -18.48
N ASP A 58 -6.97 9.08 -17.63
CA ASP A 58 -8.41 9.29 -17.62
C ASP A 58 -8.79 10.67 -18.17
N LEU A 59 -9.60 10.69 -19.23
CA LEU A 59 -10.02 11.90 -19.94
C LEU A 59 -11.49 12.18 -19.67
N ASN A 60 -11.78 13.29 -18.98
CA ASN A 60 -13.15 13.71 -18.71
C ASN A 60 -13.59 14.86 -19.62
N VAL A 61 -14.76 14.72 -20.24
CA VAL A 61 -15.35 15.73 -21.14
C VAL A 61 -16.31 16.61 -20.36
N TYR A 62 -15.89 17.84 -20.06
CA TYR A 62 -16.69 18.79 -19.26
C TYR A 62 -17.69 19.59 -20.08
N TYR A 63 -17.39 19.84 -21.36
CA TYR A 63 -18.25 20.61 -22.25
C TYR A 63 -18.22 20.03 -23.66
N LYS A 64 -19.41 19.74 -24.19
CA LYS A 64 -19.63 19.40 -25.58
C LYS A 64 -20.45 20.52 -26.21
N GLY A 65 -19.79 21.37 -26.98
CA GLY A 65 -20.46 22.35 -27.81
C GLY A 65 -20.77 21.73 -29.16
N ASP A 66 -22.05 21.65 -29.53
CA ASP A 66 -22.42 21.39 -30.91
C ASP A 66 -22.25 22.71 -31.66
N GLU A 67 -21.14 22.85 -32.37
CA GLU A 67 -20.91 24.02 -33.21
C GLU A 67 -21.90 23.95 -34.40
N GLU A 68 -22.55 25.08 -34.69
CA GLU A 68 -23.51 25.21 -35.81
C GLU A 68 -22.88 24.71 -37.12
N LYS A 69 -23.71 24.19 -38.04
CA LYS A 69 -23.27 23.61 -39.31
C LYS A 69 -22.23 24.50 -39.99
N TYR A 70 -20.99 24.03 -40.03
CA TYR A 70 -19.95 24.68 -40.82
C TYR A 70 -20.22 24.36 -42.29
N LEU A 71 -20.76 25.34 -43.02
CA LEU A 71 -20.75 25.31 -44.46
C LEU A 71 -19.29 25.48 -44.90
N GLY A 72 -18.74 24.42 -45.49
CA GLY A 72 -17.44 24.52 -46.17
C GLY A 72 -17.49 25.63 -47.23
N LYS A 73 -16.34 26.17 -47.61
CA LYS A 73 -16.26 27.21 -48.65
C LYS A 73 -16.90 26.80 -49.99
N ASP A 74 -17.09 25.49 -50.18
CA ASP A 74 -17.64 24.86 -51.39
C ASP A 74 -19.11 24.42 -51.22
N GLY A 75 -19.79 24.80 -50.13
CA GLY A 75 -21.21 24.45 -49.89
C GLY A 75 -21.45 22.98 -49.48
N VAL A 76 -20.39 22.22 -49.22
CA VAL A 76 -20.45 20.85 -48.71
C VAL A 76 -20.54 20.86 -47.18
N ASP A 77 -21.36 19.97 -46.61
CA ASP A 77 -21.44 19.74 -45.16
C ASP A 77 -20.07 19.34 -44.62
N ALA A 78 -19.46 20.22 -43.81
CA ALA A 78 -18.17 19.97 -43.19
C ALA A 78 -18.34 19.88 -41.66
N ALA A 79 -17.81 18.80 -41.07
CA ALA A 79 -17.74 18.66 -39.62
C ALA A 79 -16.38 19.20 -39.12
N ARG A 80 -16.41 20.18 -38.23
CA ARG A 80 -15.20 20.66 -37.54
C ARG A 80 -15.24 20.22 -36.08
N ALA A 81 -14.26 19.43 -35.67
CA ALA A 81 -14.06 19.05 -34.27
C ALA A 81 -12.89 19.84 -33.70
N GLN A 82 -13.12 20.61 -32.64
CA GLN A 82 -12.06 21.28 -31.89
C GLN A 82 -12.00 20.70 -30.46
N ILE A 83 -10.88 20.08 -30.11
CA ILE A 83 -10.63 19.56 -28.77
C ILE A 83 -9.79 20.60 -28.02
N LYS A 84 -10.30 21.08 -26.88
CA LYS A 84 -9.58 21.99 -25.99
C LYS A 84 -9.47 21.37 -24.61
N MET A 85 -8.27 21.44 -24.03
CA MET A 85 -8.02 21.01 -22.65
C MET A 85 -8.25 22.20 -21.72
N GLY A 86 -9.04 22.01 -20.65
CA GLY A 86 -9.31 23.06 -19.66
C GLY A 86 -8.15 23.31 -18.69
N TYR A 87 -7.28 22.32 -18.51
CA TYR A 87 -6.08 22.36 -17.65
C TYR A 87 -5.03 21.40 -18.20
N LEU A 88 -3.76 21.58 -17.80
CA LEU A 88 -2.68 20.65 -18.13
C LEU A 88 -2.95 19.29 -17.47
N PRO A 89 -2.71 18.16 -18.16
CA PRO A 89 -2.90 16.83 -17.57
C PRO A 89 -2.10 16.72 -16.27
N SER A 90 -2.76 16.34 -15.18
CA SER A 90 -2.16 16.22 -13.86
C SER A 90 -2.27 14.79 -13.35
N GLU A 91 -1.23 14.32 -12.66
CA GLU A 91 -1.25 13.03 -11.98
C GLU A 91 -2.16 13.12 -10.75
N ARG A 92 -3.30 12.43 -10.78
CA ARG A 92 -4.29 12.46 -9.70
C ARG A 92 -4.09 11.39 -8.64
N LEU A 93 -3.50 10.26 -9.03
CA LEU A 93 -3.38 9.08 -8.18
C LEU A 93 -2.01 8.44 -8.39
N THR A 94 -1.15 8.51 -7.38
CA THR A 94 0.12 7.77 -7.34
C THR A 94 0.08 6.77 -6.21
N ARG A 95 0.22 5.48 -6.53
CA ARG A 95 0.30 4.44 -5.51
C ARG A 95 1.74 4.31 -5.03
N ARG A 96 2.04 4.91 -3.87
CA ARG A 96 3.33 4.72 -3.19
C ARG A 96 3.24 3.54 -2.21
N VAL A 97 4.28 2.72 -2.17
CA VAL A 97 4.40 1.64 -1.19
C VAL A 97 4.67 2.29 0.17
N VAL A 98 3.69 2.21 1.08
CA VAL A 98 3.71 2.88 2.39
C VAL A 98 4.54 2.14 3.44
N THR A 99 5.01 0.94 3.16
CA THR A 99 5.82 0.15 4.09
C THR A 99 6.82 -0.65 3.29
N ASP A 100 8.07 -0.21 3.36
CA ASP A 100 9.18 -0.97 2.80
C ASP A 100 9.67 -2.00 3.82
N SER A 101 10.25 -3.08 3.30
CA SER A 101 10.92 -4.12 4.08
C SER A 101 11.92 -3.54 5.10
N LEU A 102 12.61 -2.46 4.73
CA LEU A 102 13.56 -1.75 5.58
C LEU A 102 12.87 -1.12 6.80
N ASP A 103 11.68 -0.54 6.62
CA ASP A 103 10.92 0.11 7.70
C ASP A 103 10.37 -0.92 8.71
N MET A 104 9.96 -2.09 8.20
CA MET A 104 9.54 -3.21 9.04
C MET A 104 10.68 -3.74 9.93
N VAL A 105 11.89 -3.87 9.37
CA VAL A 105 13.07 -4.33 10.11
C VAL A 105 13.51 -3.29 11.15
N VAL A 106 13.47 -2.00 10.81
CA VAL A 106 13.84 -0.92 11.74
C VAL A 106 12.93 -0.90 12.96
N SER A 107 11.61 -0.96 12.77
CA SER A 107 10.64 -0.95 13.86
C SER A 107 10.76 -2.18 14.76
N THR A 108 10.90 -3.36 14.16
CA THR A 108 11.04 -4.63 14.89
C THR A 108 12.39 -4.72 15.61
N GLY A 109 13.47 -4.27 14.97
CA GLY A 109 14.81 -4.24 15.56
C GLY A 109 14.89 -3.35 16.79
N SER A 110 14.22 -2.20 16.79
CA SER A 110 14.17 -1.29 17.95
C SER A 110 13.53 -1.96 19.18
N THR A 111 12.39 -2.63 18.99
CA THR A 111 11.68 -3.32 20.08
C THR A 111 12.44 -4.53 20.61
N ILE A 112 13.05 -5.33 19.72
CA ILE A 112 13.91 -6.46 20.11
C ILE A 112 15.16 -5.96 20.85
N GLY A 113 15.81 -4.90 20.36
CA GLY A 113 17.01 -4.34 20.99
C GLY A 113 16.76 -3.82 22.40
N LEU A 114 15.64 -3.14 22.63
CA LEU A 114 15.20 -2.69 23.96
C LEU A 114 14.95 -3.88 24.90
N PHE A 115 14.31 -4.93 24.42
CA PHE A 115 13.97 -6.10 25.23
C PHE A 115 15.21 -6.92 25.60
N LEU A 116 16.13 -7.11 24.64
CA LEU A 116 17.40 -7.79 24.89
C LEU A 116 18.32 -6.96 25.80
N GLY A 117 18.36 -5.65 25.63
CA GLY A 117 19.13 -4.75 26.50
C GLY A 117 18.68 -4.82 27.95
N ALA A 118 17.36 -4.78 28.20
CA ALA A 118 16.80 -4.95 29.55
C ALA A 118 17.07 -6.35 30.11
N SER A 119 16.89 -7.39 29.29
CA SER A 119 17.16 -8.78 29.68
C SER A 119 18.62 -9.01 30.06
N LEU A 120 19.56 -8.42 29.32
CA LEU A 120 20.99 -8.55 29.58
C LEU A 120 21.41 -7.82 30.86
N LEU A 121 20.84 -6.65 31.13
CA LEU A 121 21.09 -5.92 32.38
C LEU A 121 20.65 -6.75 33.59
N SER A 122 19.46 -7.35 33.53
CA SER A 122 18.96 -8.24 34.59
C SER A 122 19.79 -9.52 34.73
N PHE A 123 20.29 -10.09 33.64
CA PHE A 123 21.13 -11.28 33.69
C PHE A 123 22.48 -11.02 34.36
N VAL A 124 23.10 -9.87 34.09
CA VAL A 124 24.35 -9.45 34.74
C VAL A 124 24.15 -9.24 36.24
N GLU A 125 23.05 -8.61 36.64
CA GLU A 125 22.70 -8.43 38.05
C GLU A 125 22.51 -9.79 38.77
N PHE A 126 21.84 -10.73 38.12
CA PHE A 126 21.65 -12.08 38.63
C PHE A 126 22.99 -12.80 38.86
N ILE A 127 23.90 -12.75 37.88
CA ILE A 127 25.24 -13.34 38.00
C ILE A 127 26.00 -12.70 39.17
N HIS A 128 25.98 -11.36 39.26
CA HIS A 128 26.68 -10.64 40.32
C HIS A 128 26.17 -11.05 41.71
N TYR A 129 24.85 -11.15 41.88
CA TYR A 129 24.24 -11.62 43.13
C TYR A 129 24.66 -13.07 43.45
N PHE A 130 24.67 -13.94 42.45
CA PHE A 130 25.02 -15.35 42.61
C PHE A 130 26.48 -15.54 43.05
N ILE A 131 27.41 -14.80 42.44
CA ILE A 131 28.83 -14.82 42.81
C ILE A 131 29.02 -14.32 44.25
N LEU A 132 28.39 -13.20 44.63
CA LEU A 132 28.48 -12.68 46.00
C LEU A 132 27.97 -13.68 47.05
N GLN A 133 26.84 -14.34 46.77
CA GLN A 133 26.27 -15.33 47.69
C GLN A 133 27.16 -16.56 47.89
N ILE A 134 27.90 -16.97 46.85
CA ILE A 134 28.79 -18.14 46.88
C ILE A 134 30.12 -17.83 47.56
N PHE A 135 30.75 -16.70 47.25
CA PHE A 135 32.09 -16.38 47.75
C PHE A 135 32.10 -15.70 49.12
N TYR A 136 30.98 -15.07 49.53
CA TYR A 136 30.81 -14.48 50.85
C TYR A 136 29.56 -15.07 51.53
N PRO A 137 29.64 -16.31 52.04
CA PRO A 137 28.56 -16.86 52.85
C PRO A 137 28.35 -15.95 54.08
N PRO A 138 27.14 -15.43 54.31
CA PRO A 138 26.87 -14.54 55.44
C PRO A 138 27.14 -15.28 56.76
N LYS A 139 27.91 -14.67 57.65
CA LYS A 139 27.90 -15.04 59.07
C LYS A 139 26.61 -14.46 59.66
N ASP A 140 25.80 -15.31 60.26
CA ASP A 140 24.44 -14.97 60.69
C ASP A 140 24.43 -13.82 61.71
N GLU A 141 23.97 -12.64 61.27
CA GLU A 141 23.35 -11.64 62.14
C GLU A 141 22.12 -11.07 61.40
N ASN A 142 20.96 -11.53 61.85
CA ASN A 142 19.65 -11.35 61.21
C ASN A 142 19.16 -9.89 61.26
N HIS A 143 18.70 -9.35 60.12
CA HIS A 143 17.38 -8.70 59.87
C HIS A 143 17.39 -7.61 58.76
N THR A 144 18.55 -7.17 58.27
CA THR A 144 18.63 -5.94 57.45
C THR A 144 18.79 -6.16 55.94
N GLN A 145 18.88 -7.41 55.47
CA GLN A 145 19.23 -7.70 54.08
C GLN A 145 18.01 -7.94 53.16
N SER A 146 16.87 -8.33 53.72
CA SER A 146 15.62 -8.50 52.95
C SER A 146 15.00 -7.16 52.52
N ARG A 147 15.22 -6.07 53.30
CA ARG A 147 14.70 -4.73 52.95
C ARG A 147 15.34 -4.13 51.70
N VAL A 148 16.63 -4.40 51.43
CA VAL A 148 17.34 -3.82 50.27
C VAL A 148 16.88 -4.48 48.96
N LYS A 149 16.48 -5.76 49.00
CA LYS A 149 15.84 -6.45 47.87
C LYS A 149 14.43 -5.94 47.59
N ASP A 150 13.66 -5.66 48.63
CA ASP A 150 12.34 -5.03 48.47
C ASP A 150 12.46 -3.61 47.90
N GLU A 151 13.45 -2.82 48.32
CA GLU A 151 13.60 -1.45 47.82
C GLU A 151 14.04 -1.42 46.35
N SER A 152 14.96 -2.28 45.92
CA SER A 152 15.38 -2.39 44.51
C SER A 152 14.30 -2.95 43.59
N LEU A 153 13.51 -3.95 44.04
CA LEU A 153 12.35 -4.46 43.32
C LEU A 153 11.23 -3.41 43.24
N VAL A 154 10.98 -2.66 44.32
CA VAL A 154 9.98 -1.58 44.36
C VAL A 154 10.40 -0.39 43.48
N ILE A 155 11.68 -0.04 43.42
CA ILE A 155 12.19 1.02 42.54
C ILE A 155 12.06 0.59 41.07
N THR A 156 12.40 -0.66 40.74
CA THR A 156 12.28 -1.21 39.37
C THR A 156 10.81 -1.33 38.95
N HIS A 157 9.94 -1.81 39.83
CA HIS A 157 8.50 -1.88 39.60
C HIS A 157 7.87 -0.47 39.46
N ARG A 158 8.33 0.52 40.23
CA ARG A 158 7.91 1.94 40.09
C ARG A 158 8.39 2.57 38.80
N ARG A 159 9.59 2.25 38.32
CA ARG A 159 10.09 2.73 37.01
C ARG A 159 9.32 2.08 35.85
N PHE A 160 9.05 0.77 35.93
CA PHE A 160 8.27 0.05 34.92
C PHE A 160 6.83 0.55 34.84
N SER A 161 6.17 0.80 35.97
CA SER A 161 4.80 1.36 36.00
C SER A 161 4.72 2.82 35.55
N ARG A 162 5.77 3.63 35.74
CA ARG A 162 5.87 4.98 35.12
C ARG A 162 6.09 4.91 33.61
N LEU A 163 6.88 3.94 33.13
CA LEU A 163 7.12 3.71 31.71
C LEU A 163 5.84 3.22 31.01
N HIS A 164 5.09 2.31 31.64
CA HIS A 164 3.79 1.85 31.13
C HIS A 164 2.78 3.00 31.01
N ARG A 165 2.72 3.91 32.00
CA ARG A 165 1.85 5.11 31.93
C ARG A 165 2.28 6.11 30.85
N THR A 166 3.57 6.28 30.60
CA THR A 166 4.06 7.17 29.52
C THR A 166 3.87 6.54 28.14
N LEU A 167 3.96 5.22 28.02
CA LEU A 167 3.60 4.50 26.80
C LEU A 167 2.08 4.56 26.54
N GLU A 168 1.24 4.43 27.57
CA GLU A 168 -0.21 4.62 27.42
C GLU A 168 -0.61 6.07 27.14
N SER A 169 0.06 7.08 27.74
CA SER A 169 -0.23 8.48 27.42
C SER A 169 0.16 8.84 25.99
N LYS A 170 1.27 8.27 25.47
CA LYS A 170 1.66 8.42 24.06
C LYS A 170 0.73 7.65 23.11
N ARG A 171 0.19 6.50 23.53
CA ARG A 171 -0.82 5.73 22.77
C ARG A 171 -2.20 6.40 22.73
N ALA A 172 -2.56 7.15 23.78
CA ALA A 172 -3.78 7.96 23.82
C ALA A 172 -3.64 9.28 23.04
N ALA A 173 -2.45 9.90 23.05
CA ALA A 173 -2.15 11.11 22.26
C ALA A 173 -2.02 10.80 20.74
N GLY A 174 -1.49 9.62 20.38
CA GLY A 174 -1.39 9.17 18.98
C GLY A 174 -2.73 8.86 18.30
N LYS A 175 -3.86 8.97 19.00
CA LYS A 175 -5.20 8.75 18.43
C LYS A 175 -5.93 10.04 18.01
N ARG A 176 -5.30 11.21 18.16
CA ARG A 176 -5.82 12.50 17.67
C ARG A 176 -4.70 13.44 17.21
N VAL A 177 -4.02 13.10 16.13
CA VAL A 177 -3.38 14.11 15.26
C VAL A 177 -3.54 13.63 13.82
N GLY A 178 -4.64 14.05 13.18
CA GLY A 178 -4.53 14.44 11.79
C GLY A 178 -3.55 15.61 11.72
N GLY A 179 -2.73 15.66 10.68
CA GLY A 179 -1.84 16.79 10.41
C GLY A 179 -2.59 18.13 10.35
N PRO A 180 -1.86 19.26 10.29
CA PRO A 180 -1.17 19.55 9.02
C PRO A 180 0.21 20.27 9.16
N THR A 181 0.98 20.14 8.07
CA THR A 181 1.92 21.10 7.42
C THR A 181 2.72 22.12 8.26
N GLU A 182 4.05 22.17 8.06
CA GLU A 182 4.84 23.30 7.50
C GLU A 182 6.35 22.95 7.64
N SER A 183 7.09 22.63 6.57
CA SER A 183 7.89 23.50 5.67
C SER A 183 9.14 24.13 6.31
N ALA A 184 10.32 23.68 5.87
CA ALA A 184 11.55 24.44 5.56
C ALA A 184 12.68 23.40 5.38
N ASP A 185 12.98 23.01 4.15
CA ASP A 185 14.08 23.55 3.31
C ASP A 185 15.46 23.05 3.73
N GLU A 186 15.95 22.03 3.00
CA GLU A 186 17.30 22.02 2.44
C GLU A 186 17.29 21.12 1.19
N GLY A 187 17.62 21.71 0.05
CA GLY A 187 17.52 21.08 -1.26
C GLY A 187 18.59 20.02 -1.51
N ILE A 188 18.32 19.15 -2.48
CA ILE A 188 19.31 18.57 -3.40
C ILE A 188 18.56 18.27 -4.70
N VAL A 189 19.10 18.86 -5.78
CA VAL A 189 18.79 18.63 -7.18
C VAL A 189 19.42 17.31 -7.62
N PHE A 190 18.65 16.43 -8.27
CA PHE A 190 19.03 15.65 -9.46
C PHE A 190 17.78 15.28 -10.24
#